data_AF-A0A2P5N1N9-F1
#
_entry.id   AF-A0A2P5N1N9-F1
#
_cell.length_a   1.000
_cell.length_b   1.000
_cell.length_c   1.000
_cell.angle_alpha   90.00
_cell.angle_beta   90.00
_cell.angle_gamma   90.00
#
_symmetry.space_group_name_H-M   'P 1'
#
loop_
_entity.id
_entity.type
_entity.pdbx_description
1 polymer ?
#
loop_
_entity_poly.entity_id
_entity_poly.type
_entity_poly.pdbx_seq_one_letter_code
_entity_poly.pdbx_strand_id
1 'polypeptide(L)'
;MKNKTILGLISASLFAIVLTACSDDQPEPAKTEKNVATSKVKASKDNDVDYGEASDTVKQQFIKTFSKNCVTRELRNSVNKDIDEKRYTESCSCIAEHIAEDLADVDAEKYLDDHEDTHTLQIKFDAGAFFCLQNKPQPKGPHLFGK
;
A
#
# COMPACT_ATOMS: atom_id res chain seq x y z
N MET A 1 17.89 33.18 38.08
CA MET A 1 16.52 33.73 38.07
C MET A 1 15.97 33.62 36.65
N LYS A 2 14.70 33.26 36.56
CA LYS A 2 13.98 32.70 35.40
C LYS A 2 13.83 33.68 34.24
N ASN A 3 14.31 33.30 33.07
CA ASN A 3 14.04 33.91 31.77
C ASN A 3 12.64 33.46 31.33
N LYS A 4 11.67 34.39 31.40
CA LYS A 4 10.27 34.17 31.04
C LYS A 4 10.06 34.41 29.55
N THR A 5 9.75 33.32 28.86
CA THR A 5 9.12 33.24 27.54
C THR A 5 7.70 33.78 27.61
N ILE A 6 7.37 34.89 26.92
CA ILE A 6 5.99 35.29 26.61
C ILE A 6 6.03 36.14 25.32
N LEU A 7 5.45 35.63 24.23
CA LEU A 7 4.22 36.16 23.61
C LEU A 7 4.03 35.47 22.24
N GLY A 8 3.23 34.40 22.23
CA GLY A 8 2.70 33.83 21.01
C GLY A 8 1.52 34.66 20.53
N LEU A 9 1.48 34.97 19.24
CA LEU A 9 0.33 35.59 18.60
C LEU A 9 0.15 35.00 17.18
N ILE A 10 -1.02 34.38 17.00
CA ILE A 10 -1.84 34.31 15.79
C ILE A 10 -1.31 33.47 14.60
N SER A 11 -1.91 32.28 14.44
CA SER A 11 -2.42 31.88 13.13
C SER A 11 -3.62 30.95 13.33
N ALA A 12 -4.82 31.53 13.31
CA ALA A 12 -6.06 30.80 13.13
C ALA A 12 -6.26 30.58 11.62
N SER A 13 -5.78 29.46 11.09
CA SER A 13 -6.14 29.02 9.74
C SER A 13 -7.42 28.18 9.82
N LEU A 14 -8.54 28.81 9.50
CA LEU A 14 -9.80 28.15 9.15
C LEU A 14 -9.59 27.34 7.87
N PHE A 15 -9.51 26.01 7.97
CA PHE A 15 -9.68 25.12 6.82
C PHE A 15 -11.18 24.94 6.57
N ALA A 16 -11.73 25.74 5.65
CA ALA A 16 -12.99 25.43 4.99
C ALA A 16 -12.70 24.48 3.82
N ILE A 17 -12.76 23.17 4.06
CA ILE A 17 -12.76 22.20 2.97
C ILE A 17 -14.17 22.21 2.38
N VAL A 18 -14.31 22.86 1.24
CA VAL A 18 -15.50 22.78 0.40
C VAL A 18 -15.51 21.38 -0.21
N LEU A 19 -16.43 20.54 0.22
CA LEU A 19 -16.75 19.29 -0.46
C LEU A 19 -17.42 19.64 -1.80
N THR A 20 -16.63 19.76 -2.87
CA THR A 20 -17.19 19.59 -4.22
C THR A 20 -17.41 18.10 -4.40
N ALA A 21 -18.59 17.64 -3.97
CA ALA A 21 -19.18 16.39 -4.40
C ALA A 21 -19.33 16.44 -5.93
N CYS A 22 -18.41 15.80 -6.64
CA CYS A 22 -18.50 15.57 -8.07
C CYS A 22 -19.33 14.30 -8.28
N SER A 23 -20.65 14.44 -8.21
CA SER A 23 -21.60 13.41 -8.64
C SER A 23 -22.77 14.13 -9.32
N ASP A 24 -22.48 14.68 -10.51
CA ASP A 24 -23.51 15.19 -11.41
C ASP A 24 -23.73 14.13 -12.49
N ASP A 25 -24.80 13.37 -12.31
CA ASP A 25 -25.33 12.43 -13.29
C ASP A 25 -26.76 12.92 -13.59
N GLN A 26 -26.93 13.61 -14.72
CA GLN A 26 -28.26 13.89 -15.27
C GLN A 26 -28.25 13.92 -16.81
N PRO A 27 -29.23 13.29 -17.49
CA PRO A 27 -29.20 13.03 -18.93
C PRO A 27 -29.71 14.21 -19.79
N GLU A 28 -29.38 14.12 -21.09
CA GLU A 28 -29.52 15.09 -22.19
C GLU A 28 -30.86 15.88 -22.31
N PRO A 29 -30.86 16.99 -23.08
CA PRO A 29 -31.40 16.83 -24.44
C PRO A 29 -30.65 17.58 -25.58
N ALA A 30 -30.61 16.86 -26.70
CA ALA A 30 -30.25 17.19 -28.09
C ALA A 30 -30.29 18.65 -28.60
N LYS A 31 -29.37 18.95 -29.53
CA LYS A 31 -29.53 19.83 -30.71
C LYS A 31 -28.46 19.58 -31.80
N THR A 32 -28.88 18.84 -32.83
CA THR A 32 -28.81 19.14 -34.28
C THR A 32 -27.50 19.58 -34.98
N GLU A 33 -26.99 18.64 -35.79
CA GLU A 33 -26.46 18.70 -37.18
C GLU A 33 -25.05 19.20 -37.59
N LYS A 34 -24.37 18.23 -38.26
CA LYS A 34 -23.54 18.27 -39.49
C LYS A 34 -22.18 19.01 -39.47
N ASN A 35 -21.10 18.25 -39.61
CA ASN A 35 -20.42 18.06 -40.91
C ASN A 35 -19.29 17.00 -40.86
N VAL A 36 -19.08 16.38 -42.00
CA VAL A 36 -18.17 15.25 -42.30
C VAL A 36 -16.71 15.70 -42.30
N ALA A 37 -15.83 15.00 -41.58
CA ALA A 37 -14.44 14.80 -42.01
C ALA A 37 -13.80 13.61 -41.29
N THR A 38 -13.41 12.63 -42.10
CA THR A 38 -12.61 11.46 -41.79
C THR A 38 -11.41 11.81 -40.89
N SER A 39 -11.44 11.36 -39.65
CA SER A 39 -10.23 11.14 -38.87
C SER A 39 -10.34 9.79 -38.21
N LYS A 40 -9.46 8.89 -38.65
CA LYS A 40 -9.09 7.65 -37.95
C LYS A 40 -8.89 8.01 -36.48
N VAL A 41 -9.91 7.81 -35.66
CA VAL A 41 -9.70 7.61 -34.23
C VAL A 41 -9.03 6.24 -34.18
N LYS A 42 -7.69 6.27 -34.12
CA LYS A 42 -6.93 5.15 -33.58
C LYS A 42 -7.69 4.75 -32.34
N ALA A 43 -8.27 3.55 -32.37
CA ALA A 43 -8.68 2.86 -31.17
C ALA A 43 -7.54 3.09 -30.17
N SER A 44 -7.86 3.76 -29.07
CA SER A 44 -7.01 3.81 -27.89
C SER A 44 -6.63 2.36 -27.64
N LYS A 45 -5.36 2.07 -27.95
CA LYS A 45 -4.77 0.77 -27.72
C LYS A 45 -4.79 0.65 -26.21
N ASP A 46 -5.73 -0.15 -25.72
CA ASP A 46 -5.64 -0.76 -24.41
C ASP A 46 -4.22 -1.31 -24.33
N ASN A 47 -3.36 -0.63 -23.56
CA ASN A 47 -2.10 -1.20 -23.16
C ASN A 47 -2.40 -2.01 -21.90
N ASP A 48 -3.26 -3.01 -22.06
CA ASP A 48 -3.30 -4.15 -21.14
C ASP A 48 -2.02 -4.93 -21.43
N VAL A 49 -0.91 -4.42 -20.90
CA VAL A 49 0.35 -5.14 -20.88
C VAL A 49 0.20 -6.09 -19.70
N ASP A 50 -0.19 -7.32 -19.99
CA ASP A 50 -0.10 -8.41 -19.04
C ASP A 50 1.39 -8.65 -18.77
N TYR A 51 1.87 -8.13 -17.64
CA TYR A 51 3.25 -8.28 -17.20
C TYR A 51 3.54 -9.69 -16.67
N GLY A 52 2.52 -10.54 -16.53
CA GLY A 52 2.67 -11.90 -16.02
C GLY A 52 3.01 -11.96 -14.53
N GLU A 53 2.84 -13.15 -13.98
CA GLU A 53 3.20 -13.48 -12.60
C GLU A 53 4.69 -13.78 -12.51
N ALA A 54 5.32 -13.34 -11.42
CA ALA A 54 6.74 -13.52 -11.22
C ALA A 54 7.14 -14.99 -11.11
N SER A 55 8.28 -15.34 -11.71
CA SER A 55 8.81 -16.70 -11.58
C SER A 55 9.15 -17.06 -10.13
N ASP A 56 9.11 -18.35 -9.78
CA ASP A 56 9.43 -18.82 -8.42
C ASP A 56 10.79 -18.32 -7.92
N THR A 57 11.79 -18.28 -8.80
CA THR A 57 13.15 -17.81 -8.42
C THR A 57 13.13 -16.33 -8.08
N VAL A 58 12.41 -15.52 -8.87
CA VAL A 58 12.23 -14.08 -8.63
C VAL A 58 11.44 -13.86 -7.34
N LYS A 59 10.37 -14.60 -7.12
CA LYS A 59 9.59 -14.56 -5.87
C LYS A 59 10.46 -14.86 -4.65
N GLN A 60 11.31 -15.89 -4.69
CA GLN A 60 12.22 -16.22 -3.59
C GLN A 60 13.25 -15.10 -3.33
N GLN A 61 13.77 -14.49 -4.39
CA GLN A 61 14.68 -13.35 -4.26
C GLN A 61 13.97 -12.12 -3.67
N PHE A 62 12.75 -11.85 -4.12
CA PHE A 62 11.88 -10.81 -3.57
C PHE A 62 11.63 -11.04 -2.09
N ILE A 63 11.16 -12.24 -1.69
CA ILE A 63 10.87 -12.58 -0.29
C ILE A 63 12.08 -12.29 0.60
N LYS A 64 13.25 -12.78 0.21
CA LYS A 64 14.50 -12.59 0.96
C LYS A 64 14.88 -11.11 1.10
N THR A 65 14.83 -10.37 -0.01
CA THR A 65 15.26 -8.97 -0.07
C THR A 65 14.27 -8.08 0.69
N PHE A 66 12.99 -8.25 0.43
CA PHE A 66 11.90 -7.54 1.09
C PHE A 66 11.93 -7.77 2.60
N SER A 67 12.01 -9.03 3.04
CA SER A 67 12.04 -9.37 4.47
C SER A 67 13.20 -8.69 5.18
N LYS A 68 14.40 -8.72 4.58
CA LYS A 68 15.59 -8.07 5.14
C LYS A 68 15.43 -6.55 5.24
N ASN A 69 14.91 -5.92 4.20
CA ASN A 69 14.70 -4.46 4.17
C ASN A 69 13.64 -4.04 5.19
N CYS A 70 12.54 -4.80 5.29
CA CYS A 70 11.50 -4.63 6.28
C CYS A 70 12.08 -4.71 7.70
N VAL A 71 12.81 -5.78 8.05
CA VAL A 71 13.43 -5.92 9.38
C VAL A 71 14.37 -4.75 9.68
N THR A 72 15.19 -4.35 8.71
CA THR A 72 16.11 -3.22 8.86
C THR A 72 15.37 -1.92 9.15
N ARG A 73 14.27 -1.67 8.44
CA ARG A 73 13.42 -0.49 8.65
C ARG A 73 12.80 -0.47 10.03
N GLU A 74 12.22 -1.60 10.47
CA GLU A 74 11.54 -1.70 11.76
C GLU A 74 12.53 -1.61 12.94
N LEU A 75 13.75 -2.16 12.79
CA LEU A 75 14.80 -2.09 13.81
C LEU A 75 15.47 -0.74 13.94
N ARG A 76 15.36 0.15 12.94
CA ARG A 76 16.08 1.43 12.89
C ARG A 76 15.94 2.25 14.17
N ASN A 77 14.75 2.23 14.78
CA ASN A 77 14.43 2.99 15.99
C ASN A 77 14.12 2.07 17.20
N SER A 78 14.41 0.77 17.11
CA SER A 78 14.19 -0.14 18.22
C SER A 78 15.19 0.11 19.35
N VAL A 79 14.68 0.16 20.58
CA VAL A 79 15.46 0.24 21.82
C VAL A 79 15.96 -1.14 22.25
N ASN A 80 15.24 -2.20 21.88
CA ASN A 80 15.52 -3.58 22.29
C ASN A 80 15.71 -4.48 21.05
N LYS A 81 16.80 -4.22 20.33
CA LYS A 81 17.05 -4.81 19.01
C LYS A 81 17.02 -6.33 19.00
N ASP A 82 17.63 -6.98 20.00
CA ASP A 82 17.73 -8.44 20.03
C ASP A 82 16.36 -9.13 20.15
N ILE A 83 15.44 -8.57 20.95
CA ILE A 83 14.09 -9.11 21.08
C ILE A 83 13.24 -8.75 19.85
N ASP A 84 13.34 -7.49 19.41
CA ASP A 84 12.54 -6.97 18.32
C ASP A 84 12.92 -7.59 16.96
N GLU A 85 14.19 -7.91 16.74
CA GLU A 85 14.69 -8.51 15.51
C GLU A 85 13.98 -9.83 15.24
N LYS A 86 13.83 -10.68 16.26
CA LYS A 86 13.13 -11.97 16.10
C LYS A 86 11.67 -11.78 15.71
N ARG A 87 10.97 -10.85 16.37
CA ARG A 87 9.55 -10.56 16.07
C ARG A 87 9.38 -9.97 14.67
N TYR A 88 10.23 -9.02 14.29
CA TYR A 88 10.18 -8.42 12.97
C TYR A 88 10.58 -9.41 11.88
N THR A 89 11.54 -10.30 12.12
CA THR A 89 11.89 -11.35 11.17
C THR A 89 10.68 -12.23 10.83
N GLU A 90 9.95 -12.70 11.85
CA GLU A 90 8.74 -13.50 11.66
C GLU A 90 7.65 -12.72 10.89
N SER A 91 7.37 -11.49 11.32
CA SER A 91 6.32 -10.66 10.71
C SER A 91 6.64 -10.27 9.28
N CYS A 92 7.87 -9.81 9.02
CA CYS A 92 8.32 -9.38 7.71
C CYS A 92 8.40 -10.55 6.72
N SER A 93 8.79 -11.76 7.16
CA SER A 93 8.75 -12.96 6.31
C SER A 93 7.33 -13.30 5.88
N CYS A 94 6.39 -13.32 6.84
CA CYS A 94 4.97 -13.56 6.54
C CYS A 94 4.42 -12.55 5.53
N ILE A 95 4.72 -11.26 5.73
CA ILE A 95 4.26 -10.20 4.81
C ILE A 95 4.88 -10.39 3.42
N ALA A 96 6.17 -10.70 3.34
CA ALA A 96 6.86 -10.90 2.08
C ALA A 96 6.30 -12.10 1.30
N GLU A 97 6.03 -13.21 2.00
CA GLU A 97 5.38 -14.39 1.43
C GLU A 97 4.00 -14.06 0.91
N HIS A 98 3.19 -13.32 1.67
CA HIS A 98 1.85 -12.92 1.25
C HIS A 98 1.86 -12.04 -0.01
N ILE A 99 2.80 -11.07 -0.09
CA ILE A 99 2.97 -10.24 -1.29
C ILE A 99 3.41 -11.10 -2.49
N ALA A 100 4.24 -12.12 -2.26
CA ALA A 100 4.78 -12.98 -3.29
C ALA A 100 3.76 -13.95 -3.92
N GLU A 101 2.61 -14.19 -3.27
CA GLU A 101 1.55 -15.07 -3.78
C GLU A 101 1.07 -14.64 -5.16
N ASP A 102 0.86 -13.34 -5.37
CA ASP A 102 0.32 -12.75 -6.60
C ASP A 102 1.26 -11.67 -7.19
N LEU A 103 2.55 -11.73 -6.88
CA LEU A 103 3.56 -10.76 -7.31
C LEU A 103 3.73 -10.77 -8.84
N ALA A 104 3.51 -9.62 -9.48
CA ALA A 104 3.78 -9.43 -10.89
C ALA A 104 5.28 -9.26 -11.15
N ASP A 105 5.77 -9.74 -12.30
CA ASP A 105 7.20 -9.64 -12.66
C ASP A 105 7.69 -8.18 -12.64
N VAL A 106 6.87 -7.24 -13.15
CA VAL A 106 7.21 -5.81 -13.18
C VAL A 106 7.36 -5.18 -11.80
N ASP A 107 6.54 -5.60 -10.83
CA ASP A 107 6.66 -5.10 -9.45
C ASP A 107 7.88 -5.71 -8.76
N ALA A 108 8.19 -6.97 -9.06
CA ALA A 108 9.38 -7.63 -8.54
C ALA A 108 10.66 -6.98 -9.06
N GLU A 109 10.75 -6.71 -10.36
CA GLU A 109 11.90 -6.04 -10.99
C GLU A 109 12.12 -4.65 -10.39
N LYS A 110 11.07 -3.82 -10.32
CA LYS A 110 11.15 -2.48 -9.73
C LYS A 110 11.61 -2.50 -8.27
N TYR A 111 11.17 -3.49 -7.49
CA TYR A 111 11.61 -3.60 -6.11
C TYR A 111 13.06 -4.08 -5.99
N LEU A 112 13.43 -5.11 -6.76
CA LEU A 112 14.72 -5.77 -6.66
C LEU A 112 15.86 -4.96 -7.28
N ASP A 113 15.62 -4.38 -8.45
CA ASP A 113 16.63 -3.72 -9.27
C ASP A 113 16.60 -2.20 -9.09
N ASP A 114 15.41 -1.60 -9.12
CA ASP A 114 15.25 -0.14 -8.99
C ASP A 114 15.10 0.33 -7.53
N HIS A 115 14.93 -0.61 -6.59
CA HIS A 115 14.65 -0.34 -5.17
C HIS A 115 13.44 0.58 -4.96
N GLU A 116 12.43 0.46 -5.83
CA GLU A 116 11.22 1.26 -5.82
C GLU A 116 10.08 0.54 -5.08
N ASP A 117 9.51 1.21 -4.07
CA ASP A 117 8.27 0.79 -3.41
C ASP A 117 7.05 1.24 -4.24
N THR A 118 6.66 0.44 -5.25
CA THR A 118 5.50 0.77 -6.11
C THR A 118 4.22 0.92 -5.31
N HIS A 119 3.26 1.69 -5.82
CA HIS A 119 1.95 1.82 -5.16
C HIS A 119 1.23 0.48 -5.01
N THR A 120 1.39 -0.42 -5.98
CA THR A 120 0.87 -1.80 -5.89
C THR A 120 1.50 -2.55 -4.72
N LEU A 121 2.83 -2.48 -4.57
CA LEU A 121 3.53 -3.11 -3.44
C LEU A 121 3.11 -2.53 -2.09
N GLN A 122 2.80 -1.22 -2.02
CA GLN A 122 2.27 -0.61 -0.80
C GLN A 122 0.90 -1.19 -0.42
N ILE A 123 -0.02 -1.32 -1.37
CA ILE A 123 -1.34 -1.94 -1.13
C ILE A 123 -1.17 -3.38 -0.66
N LYS A 124 -0.31 -4.15 -1.32
CA LYS A 124 -0.04 -5.55 -0.94
C LYS A 124 0.62 -5.66 0.43
N PHE A 125 1.51 -4.72 0.77
CA PHE A 125 2.09 -4.62 2.10
C PHE A 125 1.01 -4.38 3.16
N ASP A 126 0.07 -3.46 2.94
CA ASP A 126 -1.01 -3.19 3.91
C ASP A 126 -1.91 -4.42 4.11
N ALA A 127 -2.25 -5.12 3.02
CA ALA A 127 -3.00 -6.37 3.07
C ALA A 127 -2.24 -7.46 3.84
N GLY A 128 -0.96 -7.65 3.51
CA GLY A 128 -0.09 -8.60 4.21
C GLY A 128 0.11 -8.26 5.67
N ALA A 129 0.28 -6.98 6.02
CA ALA A 129 0.40 -6.53 7.39
C ALA A 129 -0.87 -6.80 8.19
N PHE A 130 -2.05 -6.56 7.59
CA PHE A 130 -3.33 -6.93 8.21
C PHE A 130 -3.40 -8.44 8.46
N PHE A 131 -3.09 -9.25 7.45
CA PHE A 131 -3.12 -10.71 7.56
C PHE A 131 -2.14 -11.23 8.63
N CYS A 132 -0.88 -10.83 8.55
CA CYS A 132 0.19 -11.36 9.39
C CYS A 132 0.17 -10.85 10.83
N LEU A 133 -0.29 -9.62 11.07
CA LEU A 133 -0.24 -9.00 12.40
C LEU A 133 -1.58 -9.05 13.12
N GLN A 134 -2.70 -8.93 12.39
CA GLN A 134 -4.01 -8.69 12.99
C GLN A 134 -4.95 -9.90 12.90
N ASN A 135 -4.78 -10.80 11.93
CA ASN A 135 -5.64 -11.98 11.77
C ASN A 135 -5.26 -13.11 12.76
N LYS A 136 -5.24 -12.80 14.06
CA LYS A 136 -5.06 -13.83 15.10
C LYS A 136 -6.41 -14.50 15.37
N PRO A 137 -6.45 -15.84 15.46
CA PRO A 137 -7.68 -16.53 15.84
C PRO A 137 -8.15 -16.00 17.19
N GLN A 138 -9.43 -15.60 17.25
CA GLN A 138 -10.06 -15.15 18.49
C GLN A 138 -9.82 -16.20 19.57
N PRO A 139 -9.31 -15.83 20.76
CA PRO A 139 -9.12 -16.79 21.84
C PRO A 139 -10.46 -17.48 22.09
N LYS A 140 -10.46 -18.81 22.11
CA LYS A 140 -11.66 -19.58 22.44
C LYS A 140 -12.16 -19.03 23.78
N GLY A 141 -13.38 -18.51 23.78
CA GLY A 141 -13.98 -17.89 24.96
C GLY A 141 -13.86 -18.83 26.16
N PRO A 142 -13.71 -18.30 27.38
CA PRO A 142 -13.55 -19.15 28.56
C PRO A 142 -14.67 -20.19 28.60
N HIS A 143 -14.30 -21.45 28.81
CA HIS A 143 -15.27 -22.50 29.10
C HIS A 143 -15.83 -22.22 30.49
N LEU A 144 -16.80 -21.30 30.57
CA LEU A 144 -17.38 -20.85 31.84
C LEU A 144 -18.25 -21.93 32.49
N PHE A 145 -18.66 -22.95 31.74
CA PHE A 145 -19.48 -24.04 32.23
C PHE A 145 -19.04 -25.36 31.55
N GLY A 146 -18.17 -26.10 32.24
CA GLY A 146 -17.94 -27.52 31.97
C GLY A 146 -18.98 -28.35 32.75
N LYS A 147 -19.44 -29.44 32.15
CA LYS A 147 -20.19 -30.49 32.83
C LYS A 147 -19.23 -31.42 33.56
#